data_AF-A0A5H7P7L3-F1
#
_entry.id   AF-A0A5H7P7L3-F1
#
_cell.length_a   1.000
_cell.length_b   1.000
_cell.length_c   1.000
_cell.angle_alpha   90.00
_cell.angle_beta   90.00
_cell.angle_gamma   90.00
#
_symmetry.space_group_name_H-M   'P 1'
#
loop_
_entity.id
_entity.type
_entity.pdbx_description
1 polymer ?
#
loop_
_entity_poly.entity_id
_entity_poly.type
_entity_poly.pdbx_seq_one_letter_code
_entity_poly.pdbx_strand_id
1 'polypeptide(L)' 'MRINITLDKEQKISQATLDALEAELYRNLQPIYPKTAIRIRKGSANGVELSGLKLDEDKKRVMEIMQQVWEDDSWLH' A
#
# COMPACT_ATOMS: atom_id res chain seq x y z
N MET A 1 7.06 -0.78 10.70
CA MET A 1 6.68 -1.61 9.54
C MET A 1 6.99 -0.82 8.28
N ARG A 2 7.45 -1.46 7.21
CA ARG A 2 7.69 -0.81 5.92
C ARG A 2 6.97 -1.57 4.82
N ILE A 3 6.27 -0.83 3.98
CA ILE A 3 5.52 -1.35 2.83
C ILE A 3 6.11 -0.71 1.60
N ASN A 4 6.67 -1.53 0.70
CA ASN A 4 7.11 -1.05 -0.60
C ASN A 4 6.18 -1.61 -1.66
N ILE A 5 5.54 -0.71 -2.41
CA ILE A 5 4.65 -1.06 -3.51
C ILE A 5 5.38 -0.68 -4.79
N THR A 6 5.60 -1.65 -5.65
CA THR A 6 6.11 -1.46 -7.00
C THR A 6 4.93 -1.61 -7.93
N LEU A 7 4.67 -0.59 -8.75
CA LEU A 7 3.67 -0.63 -9.80
C LEU A 7 4.37 -0.62 -11.15
N ASP A 8 3.86 -1.40 -12.08
CA ASP A 8 4.38 -1.45 -13.43
C ASP A 8 4.28 -0.06 -14.07
N LYS A 9 5.42 0.42 -14.57
CA LYS A 9 5.54 1.70 -15.27
C LYS A 9 4.71 1.74 -16.55
N GLU A 10 4.37 0.60 -17.14
CA GLU A 10 3.48 0.52 -18.30
C GLU A 10 2.04 0.85 -17.93
N GLN A 11 1.65 0.63 -16.65
CA GLN A 11 0.40 1.16 -16.13
C GLN A 11 0.53 2.68 -16.02
N LYS A 12 -0.21 3.39 -16.87
CA LYS A 12 -0.26 4.86 -16.95
C LYS A 12 -0.99 5.47 -15.75
N ILE A 13 -0.61 5.07 -14.53
CA ILE A 13 -1.17 5.59 -13.29
C ILE A 13 -0.60 6.99 -13.06
N SER A 14 -1.50 7.94 -12.88
CA SER A 14 -1.18 9.33 -12.60
C SER A 14 -0.52 9.46 -11.22
N GLN A 15 0.35 10.46 -11.02
CA GLN A 15 0.95 10.68 -9.71
C GLN A 15 -0.12 10.96 -8.64
N ALA A 16 -1.19 11.68 -9.00
CA ALA A 16 -2.30 11.97 -8.09
C ALA A 16 -2.97 10.69 -7.57
N THR A 17 -3.16 9.69 -8.43
CA THR A 17 -3.70 8.38 -8.03
C THR A 17 -2.75 7.65 -7.07
N LEU A 18 -1.43 7.76 -7.27
CA LEU A 18 -0.45 7.16 -6.35
C LEU A 18 -0.47 7.85 -4.99
N ASP A 19 -0.54 9.17 -4.97
CA ASP A 19 -0.57 9.97 -3.75
C ASP A 19 -1.87 9.70 -2.96
N ALA A 20 -3.01 9.56 -3.66
CA ALA A 20 -4.29 9.20 -3.06
C ALA A 20 -4.26 7.79 -2.43
N LEU A 21 -3.71 6.79 -3.15
CA LEU A 21 -3.52 5.45 -2.63
C LEU A 21 -2.63 5.45 -1.38
N GLU A 22 -1.51 6.18 -1.43
CA GLU A 22 -0.61 6.29 -0.28
C GLU A 22 -1.32 6.89 0.93
N ALA A 23 -2.09 7.96 0.74
CA ALA A 23 -2.85 8.61 1.80
C ALA A 23 -3.90 7.68 2.43
N GLU A 24 -4.65 6.93 1.62
CA GLU A 24 -5.64 5.98 2.12
C GLU A 24 -5.02 4.81 2.88
N LEU A 25 -3.93 4.25 2.35
CA LEU A 25 -3.21 3.20 3.06
C LEU A 25 -2.68 3.71 4.41
N TYR A 26 -2.20 4.96 4.48
CA TYR A 26 -1.83 5.57 5.75
C TYR A 26 -3.03 5.75 6.69
N ARG A 27 -4.20 6.20 6.19
CA ARG A 27 -5.41 6.36 7.01
C ARG A 27 -5.87 5.05 7.64
N ASN A 28 -5.76 3.94 6.91
CA ASN A 28 -6.16 2.62 7.37
C ASN A 28 -5.10 1.94 8.25
N LEU A 29 -3.81 2.13 7.94
CA LEU A 29 -2.71 1.43 8.62
C LEU A 29 -2.11 2.20 9.80
N GLN A 30 -2.08 3.54 9.81
CA GLN A 30 -1.51 4.31 10.94
C GLN A 30 -2.22 4.04 12.28
N PRO A 31 -3.56 3.92 12.36
CA PRO A 31 -4.24 3.67 13.63
C PRO A 31 -3.84 2.34 14.29
N ILE A 32 -3.50 1.33 13.48
CA ILE A 32 -3.12 -0.01 13.94
C ILE A 32 -1.61 -0.11 14.08
N TYR A 33 -0.87 0.48 13.13
CA TYR A 33 0.58 0.44 13.01
C TYR A 33 1.14 1.86 12.86
N PRO A 34 1.31 2.62 13.96
CA PRO A 34 1.68 4.04 13.90
C PRO A 34 3.10 4.30 13.36
N LYS A 35 3.97 3.28 13.35
CA LYS A 35 5.33 3.34 12.79
C LYS A 35 5.41 2.71 11.39
N THR A 36 4.37 2.91 10.58
CA THR A 36 4.33 2.43 9.20
C THR A 36 4.97 3.44 8.28
N ALA A 37 5.81 2.97 7.37
CA ALA A 37 6.34 3.76 6.26
C ALA A 37 5.95 3.07 4.95
N ILE A 38 5.15 3.76 4.15
CA ILE A 38 4.71 3.31 2.84
C ILE A 38 5.59 4.00 1.79
N ARG A 39 5.93 3.27 0.73
CA ARG A 39 6.64 3.83 -0.42
C ARG A 39 6.11 3.20 -1.69
N ILE A 40 5.60 4.03 -2.58
CA ILE A 40 5.10 3.61 -3.89
C ILE A 40 6.12 4.01 -4.95
N ARG A 41 6.55 3.06 -5.78
CA ARG A 41 7.53 3.27 -6.86
C ARG A 41 7.03 2.67 -8.16
N LYS A 42 7.44 3.25 -9.29
CA LYS A 42 7.25 2.66 -10.62
C LYS A 42 8.41 1.71 -10.92
N GLY A 43 8.11 0.50 -11.39
CA GLY A 43 9.07 -0.54 -11.74
C GLY A 43 8.65 -1.31 -12.97
N SER A 44 9.27 -2.46 -13.23
CA SER A 44 8.98 -3.28 -14.41
C SER A 44 7.81 -4.25 -14.22
N ALA A 45 7.35 -4.44 -12.99
CA ALA A 45 6.27 -5.35 -12.65
C ALA A 45 5.60 -4.92 -11.33
N ASN A 46 4.35 -5.32 -11.14
CA ASN A 46 3.64 -5.12 -9.88
C ASN A 46 4.21 -6.00 -8.78
N GLY A 47 4.37 -5.45 -7.58
CA GLY A 47 4.82 -6.20 -6.42
C GLY A 47 4.63 -5.43 -5.12
N VAL A 48 4.38 -6.15 -4.04
CA VAL A 48 4.25 -5.59 -2.69
C VAL A 48 5.23 -6.30 -1.77
N GLU A 49 6.08 -5.53 -1.10
CA GLU A 49 7.08 -6.04 -0.16
C GLU A 49 6.79 -5.47 1.23
N LEU A 50 6.44 -6.36 2.16
CA LEU A 50 6.22 -6.03 3.57
C LEU A 50 7.46 -6.38 4.39
N SER A 51 7.94 -5.45 5.19
CA SER A 51 9.13 -5.61 6.04
C SER A 51 8.89 -5.08 7.45
N GLY A 52 9.57 -5.68 8.43
CA GLY A 52 9.49 -5.26 9.83
C GLY A 52 8.22 -5.73 10.57
N LEU A 53 7.56 -6.76 10.04
CA LEU A 53 6.54 -7.55 10.75
C LEU A 53 7.16 -8.87 11.19
N LYS A 54 7.03 -9.20 12.48
CA LYS A 54 7.61 -10.43 13.06
C LYS A 54 6.65 -11.62 13.01
N LEU A 55 5.34 -11.35 13.05
CA LEU A 55 4.29 -12.37 13.05
C LEU A 55 3.66 -12.45 11.65
N ASP A 56 3.38 -13.66 11.19
CA ASP A 56 2.71 -13.86 9.91
C ASP A 56 1.23 -13.44 9.97
N GLU A 57 0.61 -13.45 11.15
CA GLU A 57 -0.75 -12.92 11.34
C GLU A 57 -0.82 -11.42 11.07
N ASP A 58 0.17 -10.64 11.54
CA ASP A 58 0.24 -9.21 11.23
C ASP A 58 0.40 -8.98 9.72
N LYS A 59 1.20 -9.81 9.03
CA LYS A 59 1.35 -9.71 7.58
C LYS A 59 0.03 -9.97 6.87
N LYS A 60 -0.71 -11.01 7.27
CA LYS A 60 -2.04 -11.31 6.72
C LYS A 60 -2.98 -10.13 6.92
N ARG A 61 -3.06 -9.61 8.14
CA ARG A 61 -3.94 -8.49 8.47
C ARG A 61 -3.63 -7.24 7.65
N VAL A 62 -2.35 -6.93 7.45
CA VAL A 62 -1.93 -5.80 6.62
C VAL A 62 -2.27 -6.05 5.15
N MET A 63 -2.07 -7.27 4.63
CA MET A 63 -2.48 -7.61 3.27
C MET A 63 -4.00 -7.51 3.10
N GLU A 64 -4.80 -7.95 4.07
CA GLU A 64 -6.27 -7.83 4.04
C GLU A 64 -6.70 -6.36 3.98
N ILE A 65 -6.12 -5.49 4.80
CA ILE A 65 -6.41 -4.05 4.78
C ILE A 65 -6.02 -3.44 3.42
N MET A 66 -4.83 -3.79 2.90
CA MET A 66 -4.39 -3.29 1.59
C MET A 66 -5.34 -3.74 0.47
N GLN A 67 -5.82 -4.98 0.53
CA GLN A 67 -6.78 -5.51 -0.44
C GLN A 67 -8.12 -4.79 -0.32
N GLN A 68 -8.63 -4.57 0.90
CA GLN A 68 -9.87 -3.82 1.11
C GLN A 68 -9.79 -2.40 0.57
N VAL A 69 -8.70 -1.67 0.84
CA VAL A 69 -8.50 -0.33 0.28
C VAL A 69 -8.47 -0.37 -1.24
N TRP A 70 -7.84 -1.39 -1.83
CA TRP A 70 -7.80 -1.54 -3.28
C TRP A 70 -9.16 -1.87 -3.89
N GLU A 71 -10.00 -2.66 -3.22
CA GLU A 71 -11.34 -3.04 -3.70
C GLU A 71 -12.40 -1.95 -3.48
N ASP A 72 -12.19 -1.05 -2.51
CA ASP A 72 -13.16 -0.01 -2.16
C ASP A 72 -13.24 1.12 -3.21
N ASP A 73 -12.20 1.33 -4.02
CA ASP A 73 -12.08 2.33 -5.10
C ASP A 73 -12.47 3.79 -4.73
N SER A 74 -12.87 4.07 -3.49
CA SER A 74 -13.39 5.35 -2.98
C SER A 74 -12.36 6.48 -2.94
N TRP A 75 -11.11 6.17 -3.27
CA TRP A 75 -9.98 7.10 -3.30
C TRP A 75 -9.51 7.45 -4.71
N LEU A 76 -10.10 6.83 -5.73
CA LEU A 76 -9.86 7.11 -7.16
C LEU A 76 -10.68 8.32 -7.67
N HIS A 77 -10.85 9.36 -6.85
CA HIS A 77 -11.68 10.53 -7.15
C HIS A 77 -10.87 11.75 -7.61
#